data_AF-A0A8C5S0I3-F1
#
_entry.id   AF-A0A8C5S0I3-F1
#
_cell.length_a   1.000
_cell.length_b   1.000
_cell.length_c   1.000
_cell.angle_alpha   90.00
_cell.angle_beta   90.00
_cell.angle_gamma   90.00
#
_symmetry.space_group_name_H-M   'P 1'
#
loop_
_entity.id
_entity.type
_entity.pdbx_description
1 polymer ?
#
loop_
_entity_poly.entity_id
_entity_poly.type
_entity_poly.pdbx_seq_one_letter_code
_entity_poly.pdbx_strand_id
1 'polypeptide(L)'
;MQGHSPTLLNLEKLFYFIYLLYQFFLRVEQDRDKECSLECTGSPQKSLCASDGRTFLSRCEFLRAKCKDPQLDIAYRGNCKGKEIASYSVDTR
;
A
#
# COMPACT_ATOMS: atom_id res chain seq x y z
N MET A 1 52.07 18.13 -15.62
CA MET A 1 51.70 16.71 -15.46
C MET A 1 50.50 16.61 -14.52
N GLN A 2 49.28 16.77 -15.03
CA GLN A 2 48.06 16.44 -14.28
C GLN A 2 47.21 15.57 -15.22
N GLY A 3 47.47 14.26 -15.13
CA GLY A 3 46.61 13.25 -15.75
C GLY A 3 45.37 13.07 -14.90
N HIS A 4 44.33 13.89 -15.15
CA HIS A 4 43.00 13.55 -14.69
C HIS A 4 42.52 12.35 -15.51
N SER A 5 42.55 11.16 -14.91
CA SER A 5 42.07 9.93 -15.53
C SER A 5 40.57 10.09 -15.87
N PRO A 6 40.17 10.12 -17.16
CA PRO A 6 38.79 10.39 -17.59
C PRO A 6 37.80 9.26 -17.25
N THR A 7 38.26 8.18 -16.61
CA THR A 7 37.46 7.00 -16.24
C THR A 7 36.61 7.20 -14.99
N LEU A 8 37.09 7.99 -14.01
CA LEU A 8 36.36 8.26 -12.76
C LEU A 8 35.10 9.11 -12.99
N LEU A 9 35.16 10.07 -13.92
CA LEU A 9 34.03 10.96 -14.24
C LEU A 9 32.88 10.24 -14.96
N ASN A 10 33.17 9.13 -15.64
CA ASN A 10 32.17 8.30 -16.30
C ASN A 10 31.46 7.35 -15.32
N LEU A 11 32.18 6.88 -14.29
CA LEU A 11 31.62 6.01 -13.26
C LEU A 11 30.62 6.77 -12.37
N GLU A 12 30.98 7.95 -11.88
CA GLU A 12 30.09 8.83 -11.09
C GLU A 12 28.80 9.19 -11.86
N LYS A 13 28.93 9.46 -13.16
CA LYS A 13 27.78 9.69 -14.05
C LYS A 13 26.91 8.45 -14.22
N LEU A 14 27.52 7.27 -14.32
CA LEU A 14 26.80 6.00 -14.41
C LEU A 14 26.07 5.69 -13.11
N PHE A 15 26.68 5.92 -11.95
CA PHE A 15 26.03 5.78 -10.64
C PHE A 15 24.86 6.76 -10.49
N TYR A 16 25.02 8.01 -10.91
CA TYR A 16 23.93 8.98 -10.91
C TYR A 16 22.79 8.55 -11.85
N PHE A 17 23.11 8.00 -13.02
CA PHE A 17 22.11 7.50 -13.97
C PHE A 17 21.37 6.27 -13.41
N ILE A 18 22.08 5.32 -12.81
CA ILE A 18 21.50 4.15 -12.12
C ILE A 18 20.63 4.61 -10.95
N TYR A 19 21.08 5.61 -10.17
CA TYR A 19 20.29 6.19 -9.07
C TYR A 19 19.04 6.91 -9.58
N LEU A 20 19.13 7.67 -10.68
CA LEU A 20 17.98 8.30 -11.33
C LEU A 20 16.99 7.26 -11.89
N LEU A 21 17.49 6.18 -12.50
CA LEU A 21 16.66 5.06 -12.96
C LEU A 21 16.01 4.33 -11.78
N TYR A 22 16.75 4.05 -10.71
CA TYR A 22 16.22 3.45 -9.48
C TYR A 22 15.17 4.36 -8.83
N GLN A 23 15.42 5.67 -8.74
CA GLN A 23 14.44 6.65 -8.28
C GLN A 23 13.21 6.70 -9.18
N PHE A 24 13.38 6.58 -10.51
CA PHE A 24 12.27 6.48 -11.45
C PHE A 24 11.45 5.20 -11.23
N PHE A 25 12.10 4.05 -11.09
CA PHE A 25 11.45 2.76 -10.77
C PHE A 25 10.74 2.79 -9.39
N LEU A 26 11.35 3.38 -8.36
CA LEU A 26 10.70 3.57 -7.06
C LEU A 26 9.49 4.52 -7.15
N ARG A 27 9.56 5.56 -7.98
CA ARG A 27 8.39 6.43 -8.24
C ARG A 27 7.25 5.70 -8.97
N VAL A 28 7.56 4.70 -9.80
CA VAL A 28 6.56 3.89 -10.52
C VAL A 28 5.69 3.07 -9.56
N GLU A 29 6.19 2.65 -8.39
CA GLU A 29 5.34 2.02 -7.36
C GLU A 29 4.39 3.01 -6.68
N GLN A 30 4.78 4.29 -6.55
CA GLN A 30 4.03 5.26 -5.78
C GLN A 30 2.81 5.85 -6.51
N ASP A 31 2.77 5.79 -7.84
CA ASP A 31 1.73 6.47 -8.62
C ASP A 31 0.37 5.76 -8.58
N ARG A 32 0.34 4.44 -8.40
CA ARG A 32 -0.92 3.69 -8.24
C ARG A 32 -1.60 3.91 -6.89
N ASP A 33 -0.85 4.32 -5.87
CA ASP A 33 -1.39 4.58 -4.54
C ASP A 33 -1.92 6.01 -4.37
N LYS A 34 -1.38 6.98 -5.14
CA LYS A 34 -1.77 8.40 -5.05
C LYS A 34 -3.20 8.66 -5.53
N GLU A 35 -3.63 8.03 -6.63
CA GLU A 35 -4.99 8.24 -7.18
C GLU A 35 -6.10 7.69 -6.27
N CYS A 36 -5.78 6.71 -5.41
CA CYS A 36 -6.74 6.05 -4.54
C CYS A 36 -6.69 6.53 -3.07
N SER A 37 -5.98 7.61 -2.77
CA SER A 37 -5.79 8.10 -1.40
C SER A 37 -7.02 8.86 -0.87
N LEU A 38 -8.05 8.10 -0.49
CA LEU A 38 -9.24 8.63 0.18
C LEU A 38 -8.96 8.83 1.68
N GLU A 39 -9.12 10.06 2.16
CA GLU A 39 -9.15 10.40 3.59
C GLU A 39 -10.48 9.95 4.20
N CYS A 40 -10.43 8.95 5.09
CA CYS A 40 -11.62 8.32 5.67
C CYS A 40 -11.94 8.76 7.11
N THR A 41 -11.29 9.84 7.57
CA THR A 41 -11.45 10.40 8.92
C THR A 41 -12.91 10.77 9.18
N GLY A 42 -13.52 10.23 10.23
CA GLY A 42 -14.92 10.48 10.59
C GLY A 42 -15.95 9.64 9.82
N SER A 43 -15.52 8.68 8.99
CA SER A 43 -16.45 7.77 8.33
C SER A 43 -17.19 6.85 9.33
N PRO A 44 -18.48 6.54 9.10
CA PRO A 44 -19.23 5.68 9.99
C PRO A 44 -18.61 4.28 10.02
N GLN A 45 -18.34 3.79 11.24
CA GLN A 45 -17.83 2.43 11.46
C GLN A 45 -18.92 1.42 11.11
N LYS A 46 -18.82 0.86 9.92
CA LYS A 46 -19.72 -0.15 9.38
C LYS A 46 -18.84 -1.22 8.78
N SER A 47 -18.65 -2.30 9.53
CA SER A 47 -17.76 -3.37 9.11
C SER A 47 -18.30 -4.10 7.89
N LEU A 48 -17.39 -4.50 7.00
CA LEU A 48 -17.68 -5.20 5.76
C LEU A 48 -16.67 -6.32 5.58
N CYS A 49 -17.14 -7.47 5.12
CA CYS A 49 -16.29 -8.56 4.67
C CYS A 49 -16.15 -8.47 3.16
N ALA A 50 -14.90 -8.40 2.69
CA ALA A 50 -14.61 -8.42 1.27
C ALA A 50 -14.53 -9.85 0.71
N SER A 51 -14.57 -9.98 -0.61
CA SER A 51 -14.51 -11.24 -1.36
C SER A 51 -13.21 -12.01 -1.11
N ASP A 52 -12.14 -11.32 -0.73
CA ASP A 52 -10.84 -11.88 -0.37
C ASP A 52 -10.72 -12.32 1.10
N GLY A 53 -11.81 -12.19 1.87
CA GLY A 53 -11.84 -12.57 3.29
C GLY A 53 -11.23 -11.54 4.25
N ARG A 54 -10.90 -10.31 3.79
CA ARG A 54 -10.49 -9.20 4.67
C ARG A 54 -11.70 -8.46 5.23
N THR A 55 -11.60 -8.04 6.49
CA THR A 55 -12.59 -7.16 7.12
C THR A 55 -12.16 -5.71 7.00
N PHE A 56 -13.05 -4.84 6.50
CA PHE A 56 -12.90 -3.39 6.47
C PHE A 56 -13.80 -2.77 7.53
N LEU A 57 -13.31 -1.79 8.31
CA LEU A 57 -14.06 -1.20 9.43
C LEU A 57 -15.01 -0.09 8.98
N SER A 58 -14.77 0.46 7.80
CA SER A 58 -15.65 1.43 7.15
C SER A 58 -15.82 1.13 5.66
N ARG A 59 -16.91 1.65 5.09
CA ARG A 59 -17.11 1.62 3.63
C ARG A 59 -16.08 2.48 2.89
N CYS A 60 -15.58 3.55 3.50
CA CYS A 60 -14.57 4.40 2.89
C CYS A 60 -13.26 3.64 2.70
N GLU A 61 -12.82 2.89 3.72
CA GLU A 61 -11.62 2.05 3.62
C GLU A 61 -11.76 0.94 2.58
N PHE A 62 -12.95 0.33 2.49
CA PHE A 62 -13.24 -0.64 1.43
C PHE A 62 -13.11 0.00 0.04
N LEU A 63 -13.67 1.20 -0.17
CA LEU A 63 -13.57 1.89 -1.47
C LEU A 63 -12.13 2.27 -1.81
N ARG A 64 -11.34 2.68 -0.82
CA ARG A 64 -9.90 2.91 -1.00
C ARG A 64 -9.18 1.65 -1.46
N ALA A 65 -9.50 0.50 -0.88
CA ALA A 65 -8.92 -0.77 -1.30
C ALA A 65 -9.44 -1.21 -2.68
N LYS A 66 -10.73 -1.04 -2.97
CA LYS A 66 -11.35 -1.35 -4.27
C LYS A 66 -10.81 -0.50 -5.41
N CYS A 67 -10.40 0.73 -5.12
CA CYS A 67 -9.73 1.58 -6.10
C CYS A 67 -8.36 0.99 -6.52
N LYS A 68 -7.63 0.39 -5.57
CA LYS A 68 -6.34 -0.29 -5.83
C LYS A 68 -6.52 -1.67 -6.46
N ASP A 69 -7.55 -2.38 -6.04
CA ASP A 69 -7.91 -3.72 -6.50
C ASP A 69 -9.37 -3.74 -6.99
N PRO A 70 -9.61 -3.53 -8.30
CA PRO A 70 -10.96 -3.48 -8.85
C PRO A 70 -11.69 -4.84 -8.80
N GLN A 71 -11.00 -5.95 -8.55
CA GLN A 71 -11.62 -7.26 -8.36
C GLN A 71 -12.16 -7.46 -6.93
N LEU A 72 -11.84 -6.53 -6.02
CA LEU A 72 -12.33 -6.54 -4.66
C LEU A 72 -13.82 -6.23 -4.63
N ASP A 73 -14.60 -7.17 -4.09
CA ASP A 73 -16.04 -7.06 -3.94
C ASP A 73 -16.45 -7.27 -2.49
N ILE A 74 -17.69 -6.91 -2.17
CA ILE A 74 -18.25 -7.13 -0.84
C ILE A 74 -18.83 -8.54 -0.82
N ALA A 75 -18.30 -9.40 0.04
CA ALA A 75 -18.89 -10.72 0.29
C ALA A 75 -20.17 -10.57 1.12
N TYR A 76 -20.10 -9.85 2.25
CA TYR A 76 -21.25 -9.57 3.11
C TYR A 76 -20.97 -8.42 4.08
N ARG A 77 -22.03 -7.87 4.69
CA ARG A 77 -21.92 -6.86 5.75
C ARG A 77 -21.57 -7.50 7.08
N GLY A 78 -20.73 -6.84 7.87
CA GLY A 78 -20.15 -7.38 9.10
C GLY A 78 -18.72 -7.86 8.92
N ASN A 79 -18.14 -8.41 9.99
CA ASN A 79 -16.78 -8.91 9.99
C ASN A 79 -16.70 -10.27 9.27
N CYS A 80 -15.59 -10.54 8.59
CA CYS A 80 -15.36 -11.86 8.00
C CYS A 80 -15.26 -12.94 9.08
N LYS A 81 -15.95 -14.07 8.88
CA LYS A 81 -16.02 -15.21 9.80
C LYS A 81 -14.73 -16.06 9.91
N GLY A 82 -13.59 -15.56 9.41
CA GLY A 82 -12.37 -16.36 9.20
C GLY A 82 -11.09 -15.80 9.81
N LYS A 83 -11.17 -14.65 10.49
CA LYS A 83 -10.13 -14.18 11.38
C LYS A 83 -10.84 -13.64 12.59
N GLU A 84 -11.27 -14.57 13.44
CA GLU A 84 -11.29 -14.29 14.86
C GLU A 84 -9.98 -13.57 15.14
N ILE A 85 -10.09 -12.27 15.43
CA ILE A 85 -9.16 -11.70 16.39
C ILE A 85 -9.13 -12.77 17.46
N ALA A 86 -7.97 -13.35 17.75
CA ALA A 86 -7.80 -14.01 19.01
C ALA A 86 -8.05 -12.93 20.07
N SER A 87 -9.31 -12.60 20.32
CA SER A 87 -9.83 -12.34 21.64
C SER A 87 -9.59 -13.68 22.33
N TYR A 88 -8.34 -13.90 22.70
CA TYR A 88 -8.04 -14.55 23.94
C TYR A 88 -8.97 -13.84 24.91
N SER A 89 -10.09 -14.48 25.22
CA SER A 89 -10.86 -14.18 26.39
C SER A 89 -9.82 -14.13 27.49
N VAL A 90 -9.42 -12.93 27.92
CA VAL A 90 -8.79 -12.78 29.22
C VAL A 90 -9.94 -13.14 30.16
N ASP A 91 -9.96 -14.43 30.47
CA ASP A 91 -10.88 -15.04 31.39
C ASP A 91 -10.81 -14.23 32.67
N THR A 92 -11.97 -13.77 33.10
CA THR A 92 -12.11 -12.92 34.26
C THR A 92 -11.85 -13.78 35.48
N ARG A 93 -10.77 -13.49 36.23
CA ARG A 93 -10.66 -13.87 37.63
C ARG A 93 -9.94 -12.80 38.44
#